data_AF-A0A7C8M8Y9-F1
#
_entry.id   AF-A0A7C8M8Y9-F1
#
_cell.length_a   1.000
_cell.length_b   1.000
_cell.length_c   1.000
_cell.angle_alpha   90.00
_cell.angle_beta   90.00
_cell.angle_gamma   90.00
#
_symmetry.space_group_name_H-M   'P 1'
#
loop_
_entity.id
_entity.type
_entity.pdbx_description
1 polymer ?
#
loop_
_entity_poly.entity_id
_entity_poly.type
_entity_poly.pdbx_seq_one_letter_code
_entity_poly.pdbx_strand_id
1 'polypeptide(L)'
;MKTTIPFLLPLLQLITPTLALPRCDSGPCDDPAVLSLQTSTCHPYHIFIARGSNSPRPGHAGELMRQICTSLGGNETCGYEDIEYPAKSGANGPGEWCKSAHAGTIAAQAQLANYTERCPESQMVLLGFSQGASVTLDSLGGGGGVQVFGCEQPENEGLSRQSAAGSRIAAIAVFGTTVRTAHTPYTVKDGAPFNGTHTRLPAYQAGLKPYYSILREYCNHGDPMCASGSKPSSLDNHLNYFRNYTDEAAEWVVQTVRKGENAKTAAEEEDLTREGTDGGSGGIIGTASSGGSRVLAMAAESPWAWWGAVMLGTTLFLCVALLAKSALSRGFLLRRRWTLL
;
A
#
# COMPACT_ATOMS: atom_id res chain seq x y z
N MET A 1 75.47 -32.59 1.32
CA MET A 1 74.67 -31.40 1.68
C MET A 1 73.65 -31.18 0.57
N LYS A 2 72.36 -31.49 0.83
CA LYS A 2 71.24 -31.22 -0.09
C LYS A 2 70.39 -30.13 0.55
N THR A 3 70.41 -28.95 -0.04
CA THR A 3 69.62 -27.77 0.38
C THR A 3 68.33 -27.75 -0.41
N THR A 4 67.21 -27.94 0.26
CA THR A 4 65.86 -27.79 -0.28
C THR A 4 65.37 -26.37 0.01
N ILE A 5 65.09 -25.59 -1.04
CA ILE A 5 64.53 -24.24 -0.93
C ILE A 5 63.01 -24.34 -1.06
N PRO A 6 62.20 -23.83 -0.11
CA PRO A 6 60.75 -23.83 -0.25
C PRO A 6 60.31 -22.66 -1.13
N PHE A 7 59.53 -22.97 -2.18
CA PHE A 7 58.82 -21.98 -2.98
C PHE A 7 57.58 -21.50 -2.20
N LEU A 8 57.61 -20.26 -1.70
CA LEU A 8 56.43 -19.55 -1.23
C LEU A 8 55.80 -18.84 -2.45
N LEU A 9 54.64 -19.31 -2.92
CA LEU A 9 53.83 -18.53 -3.87
C LEU A 9 53.06 -17.44 -3.10
N PRO A 10 53.10 -16.17 -3.54
CA PRO A 10 52.30 -15.13 -2.93
C PRO A 10 50.84 -15.28 -3.40
N LEU A 11 49.92 -15.43 -2.43
CA LEU A 11 48.48 -15.42 -2.67
C LEU A 11 48.06 -13.97 -2.99
N LEU A 12 47.96 -13.64 -4.28
CA LEU A 12 47.48 -12.34 -4.74
C LEU A 12 45.94 -12.30 -4.56
N GLN A 13 45.46 -11.70 -3.47
CA GLN A 13 44.04 -11.46 -3.26
C GLN A 13 43.57 -10.39 -4.27
N LEU A 14 42.76 -10.82 -5.25
CA LEU A 14 42.03 -9.93 -6.15
C LEU A 14 40.96 -9.20 -5.33
N ILE A 15 41.24 -7.96 -4.96
CA ILE A 15 40.24 -7.04 -4.41
C ILE A 15 39.37 -6.60 -5.60
N THR A 16 38.21 -7.24 -5.78
CA THR A 16 37.19 -6.71 -6.69
C THR A 16 36.57 -5.49 -6.03
N PRO A 17 36.70 -4.28 -6.60
CA PRO A 17 35.99 -3.12 -6.08
C PRO A 17 34.50 -3.38 -6.32
N THR A 18 33.75 -3.58 -5.24
CA THR A 18 32.29 -3.50 -5.27
C THR A 18 31.94 -2.05 -5.61
N LEU A 19 31.60 -1.81 -6.88
CA LEU A 19 30.99 -0.55 -7.29
C LEU A 19 29.65 -0.43 -6.54
N ALA A 20 29.64 0.37 -5.47
CA ALA A 20 28.40 0.76 -4.83
C ALA A 20 27.61 1.60 -5.84
N LEU A 21 26.47 1.08 -6.29
CA LEU A 21 25.56 1.83 -7.14
C LEU A 21 25.11 3.11 -6.38
N PRO A 22 25.01 4.26 -7.06
CA PRO A 22 24.55 5.49 -6.44
C PRO A 22 23.13 5.30 -5.90
N ARG A 23 22.96 5.43 -4.57
CA ARG A 23 21.65 5.31 -3.92
C ARG A 23 20.83 6.58 -4.14
N CYS A 24 19.60 6.44 -4.60
CA CYS A 24 18.68 7.55 -4.87
C CYS A 24 17.94 8.06 -3.61
N ASP A 25 18.54 7.94 -2.42
CA ASP A 25 17.90 8.25 -1.13
C ASP A 25 17.67 9.76 -0.86
N SER A 26 18.27 10.65 -1.65
CA SER A 26 18.22 12.11 -1.43
C SER A 26 17.16 12.84 -2.28
N GLY A 27 16.26 12.12 -2.94
CA GLY A 27 15.25 12.72 -3.81
C GLY A 27 14.37 11.69 -4.50
N PRO A 28 13.59 12.10 -5.51
CA PRO A 28 12.91 11.15 -6.35
C PRO A 28 13.89 10.23 -7.08
N CYS A 29 13.54 8.95 -7.18
CA CYS A 29 14.44 7.95 -7.73
C CYS A 29 14.13 7.64 -9.20
N ASP A 30 15.05 7.95 -10.11
CA ASP A 30 14.98 7.64 -11.54
C ASP A 30 16.04 6.60 -11.98
N ASP A 31 16.61 5.85 -11.03
CA ASP A 31 17.60 4.80 -11.29
C ASP A 31 17.01 3.70 -12.18
N PRO A 32 17.63 3.34 -13.32
CA PRO A 32 17.14 2.29 -14.21
C PRO A 32 16.91 0.93 -13.52
N ALA A 33 17.72 0.56 -12.53
CA ALA A 33 17.53 -0.68 -11.78
C ALA A 33 16.25 -0.62 -10.92
N VAL A 34 15.93 0.55 -10.36
CA VAL A 34 14.65 0.78 -9.68
C VAL A 34 13.50 0.69 -10.67
N LEU A 35 13.56 1.45 -11.77
CA LEU A 35 12.49 1.49 -12.76
C LEU A 35 12.24 0.13 -13.42
N SER A 36 13.25 -0.74 -13.50
CA SER A 36 13.12 -2.09 -14.06
C SER A 36 12.24 -3.03 -13.22
N LEU A 37 12.00 -2.72 -11.95
CA LEU A 37 11.11 -3.48 -11.06
C LEU A 37 9.62 -3.13 -11.29
N GLN A 38 9.33 -2.10 -12.09
CA GLN A 38 7.96 -1.67 -12.33
C GLN A 38 7.23 -2.69 -13.19
N THR A 39 6.11 -3.22 -12.69
CA THR A 39 5.37 -4.26 -13.39
C THR A 39 3.93 -4.33 -12.91
N SER A 40 3.05 -4.87 -13.75
CA SER A 40 1.70 -5.28 -13.36
C SER A 40 1.52 -6.80 -13.36
N THR A 41 2.58 -7.57 -13.65
CA THR A 41 2.55 -9.03 -13.65
C THR A 41 2.54 -9.56 -12.22
N CYS A 42 1.87 -10.70 -12.01
CA CYS A 42 1.78 -11.30 -10.69
C CYS A 42 3.16 -11.74 -10.18
N HIS A 43 3.49 -11.25 -8.99
CA HIS A 43 4.66 -11.65 -8.22
C HIS A 43 4.23 -12.11 -6.82
N PRO A 44 4.96 -13.04 -6.18
CA PRO A 44 4.75 -13.37 -4.76
C PRO A 44 4.60 -12.13 -3.87
N TYR A 45 5.41 -11.10 -4.09
CA TYR A 45 5.31 -9.82 -3.41
C TYR A 45 5.10 -8.67 -4.40
N HIS A 46 4.24 -7.72 -4.05
CA HIS A 46 3.99 -6.55 -4.88
C HIS A 46 3.89 -5.28 -4.05
N ILE A 47 4.67 -4.27 -4.43
CA ILE A 47 4.79 -3.03 -3.68
C ILE A 47 3.97 -1.94 -4.37
N PHE A 48 3.10 -1.27 -3.61
CA PHE A 48 2.40 -0.07 -4.06
C PHE A 48 3.05 1.17 -3.47
N ILE A 49 3.39 2.15 -4.30
CA ILE A 49 4.00 3.40 -3.84
C ILE A 49 3.06 4.59 -4.04
N ALA A 50 2.69 5.25 -2.95
CA ALA A 50 2.03 6.54 -2.97
C ALA A 50 3.08 7.66 -2.75
N ARG A 51 3.44 8.36 -3.83
CA ARG A 51 4.46 9.41 -3.82
C ARG A 51 4.05 10.66 -3.01
N GLY A 52 4.99 11.56 -2.73
CA GLY A 52 4.69 12.85 -2.11
C GLY A 52 4.13 13.88 -3.10
N SER A 53 3.58 14.99 -2.58
CA SER A 53 3.08 16.08 -3.45
C SER A 53 4.17 16.57 -4.42
N ASN A 54 3.79 16.73 -5.69
CA ASN A 54 4.62 17.13 -6.82
C ASN A 54 5.86 16.26 -7.08
N SER A 55 6.00 15.12 -6.41
CA SER A 55 7.08 14.17 -6.73
C SER A 55 6.80 13.52 -8.08
N PRO A 56 7.82 13.22 -8.90
CA PRO A 56 7.67 12.29 -10.02
C PRO A 56 7.44 10.87 -9.48
N ARG A 57 7.12 9.92 -10.37
CA ARG A 57 7.03 8.49 -10.06
C ARG A 57 8.41 7.83 -10.24
N PRO A 58 8.83 6.87 -9.41
CA PRO A 58 8.18 6.33 -8.21
C PRO A 58 8.23 7.23 -6.96
N GLY A 59 8.91 8.39 -7.06
CA GLY A 59 9.07 9.30 -5.94
C GLY A 59 10.25 8.90 -5.05
N HIS A 60 10.17 9.26 -3.77
CA HIS A 60 11.33 9.18 -2.86
C HIS A 60 11.56 7.77 -2.28
N ALA A 61 10.58 6.87 -2.38
CA ALA A 61 10.66 5.52 -1.82
C ALA A 61 11.33 4.49 -2.75
N GLY A 62 11.90 4.92 -3.88
CA GLY A 62 12.45 4.01 -4.90
C GLY A 62 13.58 3.11 -4.38
N GLU A 63 14.56 3.68 -3.67
CA GLU A 63 15.66 2.90 -3.09
C GLU A 63 15.17 1.95 -1.99
N LEU A 64 14.25 2.40 -1.13
CA LEU A 64 13.58 1.56 -0.14
C LEU A 64 12.87 0.36 -0.80
N MET A 65 12.06 0.61 -1.82
CA MET A 65 11.39 -0.44 -2.59
C MET A 65 12.41 -1.42 -3.17
N ARG A 66 13.50 -0.93 -3.76
CA ARG A 66 14.56 -1.77 -4.35
C ARG A 66 15.19 -2.69 -3.31
N GLN A 67 15.48 -2.18 -2.10
CA GLN A 67 16.06 -2.99 -1.03
C GLN A 67 15.09 -4.05 -0.49
N ILE A 68 13.80 -3.70 -0.36
CA ILE A 68 12.76 -4.66 0.00
C ILE A 68 12.70 -5.78 -1.05
N CYS A 69 12.58 -5.44 -2.34
CA CYS A 69 12.53 -6.45 -3.39
C CYS A 69 13.80 -7.30 -3.44
N THR A 70 14.99 -6.69 -3.32
CA THR A 70 16.26 -7.43 -3.24
C THR A 70 16.24 -8.47 -2.12
N SER A 71 15.73 -8.10 -0.94
CA SER A 71 15.65 -8.99 0.22
C SER A 71 14.57 -10.06 0.10
N LEU A 72 13.57 -9.85 -0.74
CA LEU A 72 12.46 -10.78 -0.99
C LEU A 72 12.69 -11.71 -2.20
N GLY A 73 13.89 -11.68 -2.82
CA GLY A 73 14.25 -12.58 -3.93
C GLY A 73 14.47 -11.88 -5.27
N GLY A 74 14.43 -10.54 -5.30
CA GLY A 74 14.70 -9.74 -6.49
C GLY A 74 13.51 -9.65 -7.45
N ASN A 75 13.81 -9.32 -8.71
CA ASN A 75 12.80 -9.04 -9.75
C ASN A 75 11.93 -10.26 -10.12
N GLU A 76 12.34 -11.48 -9.77
CA GLU A 76 11.55 -12.69 -10.05
C GLU A 76 10.42 -12.88 -9.04
N THR A 77 10.55 -12.31 -7.84
CA THR A 77 9.62 -12.54 -6.73
C THR A 77 8.94 -11.25 -6.25
N CYS A 78 9.48 -10.09 -6.59
CA CYS A 78 9.01 -8.80 -6.12
C CYS A 78 9.01 -7.77 -7.25
N GLY A 79 7.86 -7.14 -7.45
CA GLY A 79 7.67 -6.00 -8.33
C GLY A 79 6.98 -4.83 -7.63
N TYR A 80 6.81 -3.71 -8.34
CA TYR A 80 6.05 -2.58 -7.82
C TYR A 80 5.18 -1.90 -8.87
N GLU A 81 4.17 -1.18 -8.40
CA GLU A 81 3.47 -0.15 -9.17
C GLU A 81 3.21 1.10 -8.33
N ASP A 82 3.09 2.24 -9.02
CA ASP A 82 2.70 3.50 -8.40
C ASP A 82 1.19 3.56 -8.16
N ILE A 83 0.77 4.19 -7.07
CA ILE A 83 -0.61 4.67 -6.96
C ILE A 83 -0.81 5.81 -7.97
N GLU A 84 -1.78 5.63 -8.84
CA GLU A 84 -2.07 6.53 -9.95
C GLU A 84 -2.98 7.66 -9.51
N TYR A 85 -2.36 8.76 -9.09
CA TYR A 85 -3.07 9.93 -8.61
C TYR A 85 -2.35 11.27 -8.86
N PRO A 86 -3.03 12.42 -8.74
CA PRO A 86 -2.46 13.72 -9.13
C PRO A 86 -1.22 14.15 -8.34
N ALA A 87 -1.11 13.76 -7.06
CA ALA A 87 -0.13 14.24 -6.10
C ALA A 87 0.03 15.77 -6.09
N LYS A 88 -1.06 16.55 -6.15
CA LYS A 88 -0.99 18.02 -6.12
C LYS A 88 -0.79 18.53 -4.69
N SER A 89 0.07 19.52 -4.54
CA SER A 89 0.23 20.33 -3.33
C SER A 89 -0.80 21.46 -3.24
N GLY A 90 -0.87 22.13 -2.09
CA GLY A 90 -1.63 23.39 -1.97
C GLY A 90 -1.12 24.52 -2.88
N ALA A 91 0.16 24.48 -3.29
CA ALA A 91 0.72 25.45 -4.22
C ALA A 91 0.18 25.32 -5.66
N ASN A 92 -0.51 24.22 -5.99
CA ASN A 92 -1.10 24.04 -7.31
C ASN A 92 -2.44 24.76 -7.46
N GLY A 93 -3.06 25.21 -6.37
CA GLY A 93 -4.30 25.96 -6.38
C GLY A 93 -5.16 25.69 -5.15
N PRO A 94 -6.19 26.52 -4.89
CA PRO A 94 -7.12 26.32 -3.79
C PRO A 94 -7.80 24.95 -3.88
N GLY A 95 -7.74 24.18 -2.79
CA GLY A 95 -8.38 22.86 -2.71
C GLY A 95 -7.63 21.72 -3.39
N GLU A 96 -6.54 21.98 -4.13
CA GLU A 96 -5.88 20.95 -4.94
C GLU A 96 -5.23 19.84 -4.10
N TRP A 97 -4.73 20.16 -2.89
CA TRP A 97 -4.21 19.14 -1.99
C TRP A 97 -5.30 18.14 -1.60
N CYS A 98 -6.47 18.61 -1.18
CA CYS A 98 -7.58 17.78 -0.74
C CYS A 98 -8.20 16.97 -1.87
N LYS A 99 -8.40 17.57 -3.05
CA LYS A 99 -8.86 16.85 -4.25
C LYS A 99 -7.88 15.75 -4.65
N SER A 100 -6.58 16.06 -4.61
CA SER A 100 -5.53 15.10 -4.91
C SER A 100 -5.49 13.95 -3.90
N ALA A 101 -5.49 14.25 -2.60
CA ALA A 101 -5.48 13.24 -1.56
C ALA A 101 -6.71 12.31 -1.66
N HIS A 102 -7.91 12.86 -1.82
CA HIS A 102 -9.12 12.05 -2.00
C HIS A 102 -9.05 11.16 -3.26
N ALA A 103 -8.65 11.72 -4.40
CA ALA A 103 -8.48 10.94 -5.63
C ALA A 103 -7.44 9.82 -5.46
N GLY A 104 -6.34 10.09 -4.75
CA GLY A 104 -5.33 9.10 -4.42
C GLY A 104 -5.85 7.98 -3.54
N THR A 105 -6.66 8.30 -2.54
CA THR A 105 -7.28 7.31 -1.66
C THR A 105 -8.18 6.34 -2.43
N ILE A 106 -9.03 6.86 -3.31
CA ILE A 106 -9.91 6.05 -4.16
C ILE A 106 -9.10 5.21 -5.16
N ALA A 107 -8.07 5.80 -5.78
CA ALA A 107 -7.19 5.09 -6.70
C ALA A 107 -6.43 3.95 -6.02
N ALA A 108 -5.92 4.17 -4.80
CA ALA A 108 -5.24 3.15 -4.02
C ALA A 108 -6.16 1.96 -3.74
N GLN A 109 -7.38 2.19 -3.25
CA GLN A 109 -8.33 1.10 -3.00
C GLN A 109 -8.67 0.32 -4.28
N ALA A 110 -8.88 1.03 -5.39
CA ALA A 110 -9.17 0.41 -6.69
C ALA A 110 -8.00 -0.43 -7.21
N GLN A 111 -6.76 0.06 -7.12
CA GLN A 111 -5.57 -0.67 -7.55
C GLN A 111 -5.32 -1.91 -6.70
N LEU A 112 -5.45 -1.80 -5.38
CA LEU A 112 -5.31 -2.95 -4.47
C LEU A 112 -6.35 -4.04 -4.76
N ALA A 113 -7.60 -3.64 -5.00
CA ALA A 113 -8.67 -4.56 -5.37
C ALA A 113 -8.37 -5.26 -6.72
N ASN A 114 -8.05 -4.49 -7.76
CA ASN A 114 -7.75 -5.02 -9.09
C ASN A 114 -6.52 -5.94 -9.09
N TYR A 115 -5.46 -5.57 -8.39
CA TYR A 115 -4.27 -6.41 -8.30
C TYR A 115 -4.58 -7.72 -7.56
N THR A 116 -5.35 -7.66 -6.46
CA THR A 116 -5.75 -8.87 -5.72
C THR A 116 -6.65 -9.78 -6.56
N GLU A 117 -7.54 -9.23 -7.40
CA GLU A 117 -8.38 -10.01 -8.30
C GLU A 117 -7.55 -10.76 -9.34
N ARG A 118 -6.53 -10.12 -9.91
CA ARG A 118 -5.63 -10.72 -10.91
C ARG A 118 -4.62 -11.68 -10.29
N CYS A 119 -4.13 -11.35 -9.10
CA CYS A 119 -3.01 -12.00 -8.44
C CYS A 119 -3.41 -12.38 -7.01
N PRO A 120 -4.35 -13.33 -6.83
CA PRO A 120 -4.96 -13.59 -5.53
C PRO A 120 -3.95 -14.07 -4.49
N GLU A 121 -2.85 -14.73 -4.88
CA GLU A 121 -1.85 -15.22 -3.93
C GLU A 121 -0.75 -14.22 -3.56
N SER A 122 -0.68 -13.09 -4.24
CA SER A 122 0.34 -12.08 -3.96
C SER A 122 0.16 -11.44 -2.59
N GLN A 123 1.26 -11.21 -1.90
CA GLN A 123 1.32 -10.36 -0.71
C GLN A 123 1.67 -8.92 -1.11
N MET A 124 0.89 -7.97 -0.62
CA MET A 124 1.05 -6.56 -0.96
C MET A 124 1.78 -5.80 0.15
N VAL A 125 2.69 -4.91 -0.23
CA VAL A 125 3.35 -3.95 0.67
C VAL A 125 2.98 -2.54 0.24
N LEU A 126 2.61 -1.68 1.19
CA LEU A 126 2.24 -0.30 0.89
C LEU A 126 3.30 0.66 1.41
N LEU A 127 3.85 1.48 0.52
CA LEU A 127 4.78 2.54 0.84
C LEU A 127 4.14 3.90 0.55
N GLY A 128 4.27 4.86 1.47
CA GLY A 128 3.71 6.19 1.29
C GLY A 128 4.61 7.30 1.83
N PHE A 129 4.71 8.41 1.12
CA PHE A 129 5.47 9.59 1.56
C PHE A 129 4.63 10.87 1.53
N SER A 130 4.70 11.68 2.59
CA SER A 130 4.07 13.01 2.66
C SER A 130 2.55 12.94 2.40
N GLN A 131 2.02 13.58 1.36
CA GLN A 131 0.62 13.40 0.95
C GLN A 131 0.30 11.93 0.65
N GLY A 132 1.21 11.19 0.02
CA GLY A 132 1.07 9.76 -0.26
C GLY A 132 0.96 8.92 1.02
N ALA A 133 1.62 9.32 2.11
CA ALA A 133 1.44 8.68 3.40
C ALA A 133 0.01 8.85 3.93
N SER A 134 -0.56 10.07 3.83
CA SER A 134 -1.98 10.28 4.14
C SER A 134 -2.91 9.47 3.23
N VAL A 135 -2.65 9.44 1.93
CA VAL A 135 -3.41 8.62 0.95
C VAL A 135 -3.39 7.14 1.34
N THR A 136 -2.22 6.57 1.66
CA THR A 136 -2.09 5.19 2.10
C THR A 136 -2.91 4.95 3.36
N LEU A 137 -2.78 5.77 4.40
CA LEU A 137 -3.55 5.55 5.63
C LEU A 137 -5.06 5.75 5.43
N ASP A 138 -5.47 6.75 4.64
CA ASP A 138 -6.88 7.03 4.33
C ASP A 138 -7.54 5.91 3.54
N SER A 139 -6.78 5.21 2.68
CA SER A 139 -7.28 4.03 1.98
C SER A 139 -7.58 2.85 2.90
N LEU A 140 -6.90 2.77 4.05
CA LEU A 140 -7.01 1.64 4.97
C LEU A 140 -7.99 1.91 6.11
N GLY A 141 -7.86 3.08 6.75
CA GLY A 141 -8.64 3.44 7.93
C GLY A 141 -9.87 4.30 7.65
N GLY A 142 -10.06 4.74 6.40
CA GLY A 142 -10.96 5.83 6.06
C GLY A 142 -10.28 7.18 6.30
N GLY A 143 -10.82 8.26 5.76
CA GLY A 143 -10.17 9.57 5.82
C GLY A 143 -11.10 10.71 5.42
N GLY A 144 -10.58 11.93 5.38
CA GLY A 144 -11.35 13.15 5.08
C GLY A 144 -12.00 13.79 6.31
N GLY A 145 -12.98 14.68 6.07
CA GLY A 145 -13.77 15.32 7.13
C GLY A 145 -13.00 16.32 8.00
N VAL A 146 -11.77 16.63 7.61
CA VAL A 146 -10.89 17.61 8.27
C VAL A 146 -10.40 18.63 7.25
N GLN A 147 -10.25 19.86 7.71
CA GLN A 147 -9.56 20.89 6.95
C GLN A 147 -8.08 20.55 6.89
N VAL A 148 -7.40 20.72 5.76
CA VAL A 148 -5.94 20.59 5.61
C VAL A 148 -5.51 21.64 4.60
N PHE A 149 -4.54 22.48 4.94
CA PHE A 149 -4.05 23.56 4.06
C PHE A 149 -5.17 24.44 3.47
N GLY A 150 -6.23 24.71 4.25
CA GLY A 150 -7.35 25.56 3.83
C GLY A 150 -8.35 24.91 2.89
N CYS A 151 -8.40 23.58 2.82
CA CYS A 151 -9.45 22.84 2.12
C CYS A 151 -9.95 21.65 2.92
N GLU A 152 -11.17 21.20 2.65
CA GLU A 152 -11.72 19.98 3.25
C GLU A 152 -11.59 18.81 2.27
N GLN A 153 -10.98 17.72 2.72
CA GLN A 153 -10.95 16.47 1.95
C GLN A 153 -12.29 15.75 2.12
N PRO A 154 -12.97 15.35 1.03
CA PRO A 154 -14.17 14.52 1.12
C PRO A 154 -13.88 13.21 1.88
N GLU A 155 -14.87 12.79 2.67
CA GLU A 155 -14.78 11.57 3.46
C GLU A 155 -14.75 10.31 2.59
N ASN A 156 -14.07 9.27 3.08
CA ASN A 156 -14.10 7.94 2.50
C ASN A 156 -14.03 6.86 3.58
N GLU A 157 -14.63 5.71 3.28
CA GLU A 157 -14.52 4.51 4.11
C GLU A 157 -13.14 3.86 3.96
N GLY A 158 -12.74 3.12 5.00
CA GLY A 158 -11.50 2.34 5.00
C GLY A 158 -11.64 0.98 4.32
N LEU A 159 -10.52 0.45 3.81
CA LEU A 159 -10.44 -0.91 3.31
C LEU A 159 -10.44 -1.89 4.48
N SER A 160 -11.50 -2.68 4.61
CA SER A 160 -11.59 -3.74 5.64
C SER A 160 -10.44 -4.74 5.51
N ARG A 161 -9.80 -5.09 6.63
CA ARG A 161 -8.75 -6.11 6.68
C ARG A 161 -9.25 -7.50 6.28
N GLN A 162 -10.56 -7.74 6.41
CA GLN A 162 -11.22 -8.99 6.05
C GLN A 162 -11.64 -9.05 4.57
N SER A 163 -11.53 -7.94 3.84
CA SER A 163 -11.71 -7.96 2.37
C SER A 163 -10.60 -8.77 1.70
N ALA A 164 -10.85 -9.24 0.48
CA ALA A 164 -9.84 -9.93 -0.32
C ALA A 164 -8.54 -9.11 -0.39
N ALA A 165 -8.62 -7.83 -0.79
CA ALA A 165 -7.45 -6.97 -0.87
C ALA A 165 -6.82 -6.66 0.50
N GLY A 166 -7.61 -6.33 1.51
CA GLY A 166 -7.10 -6.02 2.84
C GLY A 166 -6.35 -7.20 3.48
N SER A 167 -6.82 -8.43 3.25
CA SER A 167 -6.20 -9.65 3.77
C SER A 167 -4.83 -9.96 3.16
N ARG A 168 -4.57 -9.44 1.95
CA ARG A 168 -3.30 -9.64 1.22
C ARG A 168 -2.24 -8.59 1.56
N ILE A 169 -2.57 -7.53 2.29
CA ILE A 169 -1.58 -6.55 2.76
C ILE A 169 -0.74 -7.17 3.88
N ALA A 170 0.57 -7.27 3.65
CA ALA A 170 1.54 -7.89 4.56
C ALA A 170 2.35 -6.87 5.37
N ALA A 171 2.62 -5.68 4.83
CA ALA A 171 3.32 -4.61 5.53
C ALA A 171 2.95 -3.22 4.98
N ILE A 172 2.99 -2.20 5.84
CA ILE A 172 2.72 -0.81 5.50
C ILE A 172 3.79 0.06 6.15
N ALA A 173 4.52 0.83 5.34
CA ALA A 173 5.51 1.80 5.82
C ALA A 173 5.21 3.18 5.23
N VAL A 174 4.93 4.14 6.09
CA VAL A 174 4.60 5.52 5.68
C VAL A 174 5.53 6.53 6.35
N PHE A 175 5.80 7.63 5.66
CA PHE A 175 6.82 8.62 6.05
C PHE A 175 6.24 10.03 5.95
N GLY A 176 6.36 10.83 7.02
CA GLY A 176 5.95 12.24 7.00
C GLY A 176 4.45 12.46 6.80
N THR A 177 3.59 11.60 7.34
CA THR A 177 2.12 11.68 7.20
C THR A 177 1.55 13.04 7.60
N THR A 178 0.81 13.69 6.70
CA THR A 178 0.23 15.02 6.95
C THR A 178 -0.97 15.00 7.89
N VAL A 179 -1.81 13.96 7.81
CA VAL A 179 -3.01 13.79 8.65
C VAL A 179 -2.82 12.57 9.57
N ARG A 180 -2.39 12.83 10.80
CA ARG A 180 -2.03 11.78 11.78
C ARG A 180 -2.30 12.22 13.22
N THR A 181 -2.35 11.23 14.10
CA THR A 181 -2.59 11.42 15.54
C THR A 181 -1.35 11.04 16.34
N ALA A 182 -1.03 11.84 17.35
CA ALA A 182 0.06 11.59 18.29
C ALA A 182 -0.12 10.28 19.08
N HIS A 183 0.98 9.77 19.64
CA HIS A 183 0.97 8.65 20.61
C HIS A 183 0.32 7.35 20.08
N THR A 184 0.39 7.11 18.78
CA THR A 184 -0.06 5.84 18.19
C THR A 184 1.03 4.77 18.31
N PRO A 185 0.66 3.49 18.47
CA PRO A 185 1.63 2.42 18.73
C PRO A 185 2.53 2.10 17.52
N TYR A 186 2.18 2.60 16.33
CA TYR A 186 2.88 2.35 15.08
C TYR A 186 3.80 3.50 14.64
N THR A 187 3.75 4.66 15.30
CA THR A 187 4.62 5.80 14.95
C THR A 187 5.96 5.68 15.66
N VAL A 188 7.04 5.84 14.92
CA VAL A 188 8.41 5.83 15.44
C VAL A 188 9.12 7.16 15.21
N LYS A 189 10.30 7.27 15.84
CA LYS A 189 11.16 8.46 15.90
C LYS A 189 10.54 9.57 16.75
N ASP A 190 11.26 10.68 16.85
CA ASP A 190 10.99 11.72 17.84
C ASP A 190 9.76 12.59 17.51
N GLY A 191 9.13 12.41 16.34
CA GLY A 191 7.85 13.04 15.98
C GLY A 191 6.62 12.30 16.54
N ALA A 192 6.76 11.09 17.08
CA ALA A 192 5.65 10.29 17.59
C ALA A 192 4.72 10.99 18.61
N PRO A 193 5.22 11.88 19.51
CA PRO A 193 4.38 12.62 20.44
C PRO A 193 3.55 13.75 19.81
N PHE A 194 3.69 14.03 18.51
CA PHE A 194 3.07 15.18 17.87
C PHE A 194 2.02 14.76 16.84
N ASN A 195 1.00 15.61 16.69
CA ASN A 195 0.02 15.51 15.61
C ASN A 195 0.61 16.06 14.31
N GLY A 196 0.02 15.64 13.19
CA GLY A 196 0.32 16.18 11.88
C GLY A 196 -0.17 17.60 11.68
N THR A 197 -0.19 18.05 10.43
CA THR A 197 -0.84 19.30 10.03
C THR A 197 -2.29 19.30 10.50
N HIS A 198 -2.95 18.15 10.43
CA HIS A 198 -4.21 17.90 11.12
C HIS A 198 -4.23 16.55 11.83
N THR A 199 -5.08 16.48 12.86
CA THR A 199 -5.33 15.26 13.62
C THR A 199 -6.37 14.41 12.91
N ARG A 200 -6.13 13.09 12.87
CA ARG A 200 -7.07 12.14 12.27
C ARG A 200 -8.32 12.03 13.14
N LEU A 201 -9.51 11.99 12.53
CA LEU A 201 -10.75 11.79 13.29
C LEU A 201 -10.74 10.42 14.02
N PRO A 202 -11.35 10.33 15.22
CA PRO A 202 -11.33 9.08 16.00
C PRO A 202 -11.88 7.86 15.25
N ALA A 203 -12.92 8.03 14.42
CA ALA A 203 -13.48 6.95 13.61
C ALA A 203 -12.44 6.34 12.65
N TYR A 204 -11.68 7.19 11.95
CA TYR A 204 -10.65 6.74 11.02
C TYR A 204 -9.38 6.22 11.70
N GLN A 205 -9.11 6.68 12.92
CA GLN A 205 -8.07 6.08 13.76
C GLN A 205 -8.47 4.66 14.17
N ALA A 206 -9.74 4.44 14.53
CA ALA A 206 -10.26 3.11 14.84
C ALA A 206 -10.22 2.19 13.60
N GLY A 207 -10.50 2.72 12.41
CA GLY A 207 -10.38 2.00 11.14
C GLY A 207 -8.97 1.48 10.84
N LEU A 208 -7.91 2.14 11.34
CA LEU A 208 -6.53 1.67 11.19
C LEU A 208 -6.16 0.54 12.17
N LYS A 209 -6.92 0.35 13.25
CA LYS A 209 -6.58 -0.62 14.32
C LYS A 209 -6.28 -2.04 13.81
N PRO A 210 -7.03 -2.61 12.84
CA PRO A 210 -6.72 -3.93 12.28
C PRO A 210 -5.38 -4.03 11.54
N TYR A 211 -4.73 -2.91 11.25
CA TYR A 211 -3.45 -2.85 10.54
C TYR A 211 -2.25 -2.55 11.46
N TYR A 212 -2.46 -2.21 12.74
CA TYR A 212 -1.39 -1.74 13.63
C TYR A 212 -0.19 -2.69 13.74
N SER A 213 -0.41 -4.01 13.69
CA SER A 213 0.66 -5.00 13.80
C SER A 213 1.59 -5.06 12.58
N ILE A 214 1.15 -4.51 11.45
CA ILE A 214 1.90 -4.49 10.18
C ILE A 214 2.08 -3.06 9.64
N LEU A 215 1.81 -2.05 10.46
CA LEU A 215 1.93 -0.64 10.11
C LEU A 215 3.10 -0.02 10.88
N ARG A 216 3.96 0.70 10.16
CA ARG A 216 4.99 1.58 10.72
C ARG A 216 4.90 2.94 10.08
N GLU A 217 4.86 3.97 10.91
CA GLU A 217 4.94 5.35 10.47
C GLU A 217 6.21 6.01 10.99
N TYR A 218 6.98 6.62 10.10
CA TYR A 218 8.17 7.39 10.43
C TYR A 218 7.80 8.88 10.45
N CYS A 219 7.99 9.51 11.61
CA CYS A 219 7.78 10.94 11.75
C CYS A 219 8.93 11.58 12.52
N ASN A 220 9.66 12.49 11.86
CA ASN A 220 10.78 13.19 12.47
C ASN A 220 10.30 14.31 13.39
N HIS A 221 11.02 14.52 14.49
CA HIS A 221 10.90 15.76 15.23
C HIS A 221 11.31 16.94 14.33
N GLY A 222 10.56 18.03 14.42
CA GLY A 222 10.75 19.22 13.60
C GLY A 222 10.19 19.12 12.17
N ASP A 223 9.59 18.00 11.77
CA ASP A 223 8.88 17.89 10.48
C ASP A 223 7.60 18.76 10.51
N PRO A 224 7.48 19.79 9.65
CA PRO A 224 6.33 20.68 9.63
C PRO A 224 5.00 19.99 9.25
N MET A 225 5.05 18.84 8.60
CA MET A 225 3.87 18.11 8.11
C MET A 225 3.36 17.09 9.12
N CYS A 226 4.22 16.24 9.66
CA CYS A 226 3.82 15.12 10.53
C CYS A 226 3.95 15.42 12.03
N ALA A 227 4.76 16.43 12.38
CA ALA A 227 4.98 16.87 13.75
C ALA A 227 4.84 18.40 13.82
N SER A 228 3.70 18.93 13.36
CA SER A 228 3.50 20.38 13.16
C SER A 228 3.73 21.24 14.41
N GLY A 229 3.49 20.66 15.60
CA GLY A 229 3.71 21.28 16.90
C GLY A 229 5.15 21.18 17.44
N SER A 230 6.05 20.44 16.79
CA SER A 230 7.44 20.27 17.23
C SER A 230 8.34 21.42 16.77
N LYS A 231 9.33 21.81 17.59
CA LYS A 231 10.22 22.97 17.34
C LYS A 231 11.67 22.67 17.73
N PRO A 232 12.68 23.17 16.99
CA PRO A 232 12.57 23.98 15.78
C PRO A 232 12.06 23.16 14.59
N SER A 233 11.30 23.81 13.70
CA SER A 233 10.77 23.16 12.50
C SER A 233 11.68 23.43 11.30
N SER A 234 11.90 22.40 10.47
CA SER A 234 12.65 22.50 9.21
C SER A 234 12.04 21.58 8.16
N LEU A 235 11.92 22.10 6.93
CA LEU A 235 11.51 21.27 5.78
C LEU A 235 12.49 20.12 5.52
N ASP A 236 13.76 20.26 5.90
CA ASP A 236 14.75 19.18 5.75
C ASP A 236 14.34 17.93 6.54
N ASN A 237 13.73 18.10 7.71
CA ASN A 237 13.21 16.97 8.52
C ASN A 237 12.06 16.24 7.83
N HIS A 238 11.38 16.89 6.88
CA HIS A 238 10.35 16.26 6.06
C HIS A 238 10.95 15.51 4.86
N LEU A 239 12.11 15.93 4.36
CA LEU A 239 12.67 15.42 3.11
C LEU A 239 13.76 14.35 3.33
N ASN A 240 14.33 14.24 4.53
CA ASN A 240 15.49 13.39 4.82
C ASN A 240 15.14 11.96 5.30
N TYR A 241 13.88 11.52 5.26
CA TYR A 241 13.48 10.19 5.73
C TYR A 241 14.26 9.05 5.07
N PHE A 242 14.37 9.07 3.74
CA PHE A 242 14.99 7.99 2.98
C PHE A 242 16.51 8.00 3.12
N ARG A 243 17.12 9.18 3.25
CA ARG A 243 18.53 9.29 3.66
C ARG A 243 18.79 8.65 5.04
N ASN A 244 17.88 8.85 5.99
CA ASN A 244 18.12 8.47 7.38
C ASN A 244 17.68 7.04 7.70
N TYR A 245 16.65 6.52 7.03
CA TYR A 245 15.92 5.33 7.48
C TYR A 245 15.63 4.31 6.39
N THR A 246 16.14 4.45 5.16
CA THR A 246 15.88 3.43 4.11
C THR A 246 16.26 2.03 4.58
N ASP A 247 17.46 1.84 5.13
CA ASP A 247 17.95 0.51 5.52
C ASP A 247 17.11 -0.08 6.67
N GLU A 248 16.83 0.72 7.70
CA GLU A 248 15.98 0.33 8.83
C GLU A 248 14.56 -0.02 8.39
N ALA A 249 13.98 0.80 7.50
CA ALA A 249 12.62 0.58 7.03
C ALA A 249 12.53 -0.65 6.13
N ALA A 250 13.52 -0.88 5.27
CA ALA A 250 13.59 -2.07 4.43
C ALA A 250 13.64 -3.33 5.29
N GLU A 251 14.53 -3.35 6.29
CA GLU A 251 14.65 -4.47 7.23
C GLU A 251 13.33 -4.71 7.97
N TRP A 252 12.71 -3.65 8.52
CA TRP A 252 11.44 -3.79 9.24
C TRP A 252 10.31 -4.33 8.36
N VAL A 253 10.19 -3.85 7.12
CA VAL A 253 9.18 -4.33 6.16
C VAL A 253 9.40 -5.82 5.87
N VAL A 254 10.62 -6.22 5.54
CA VAL A 254 10.96 -7.61 5.19
C VAL A 254 10.69 -8.55 6.37
N GLN A 255 11.08 -8.16 7.58
CA GLN A 255 10.81 -8.94 8.80
C GLN A 255 9.30 -9.07 9.05
N THR A 256 8.53 -8.01 8.82
CA THR A 256 7.08 -8.00 9.02
C THR A 256 6.39 -8.95 8.03
N VAL A 257 6.78 -8.91 6.75
CA VAL A 257 6.28 -9.83 5.72
C VAL A 257 6.56 -11.29 6.11
N ARG A 258 7.84 -11.63 6.38
CA ARG A 258 8.26 -13.00 6.72
C ARG A 258 7.60 -13.54 7.99
N LYS A 259 7.38 -12.68 8.99
CA LYS A 259 6.66 -13.05 10.21
C LYS A 259 5.21 -13.46 9.91
N GLY A 260 4.56 -12.75 8.98
CA GLY A 260 3.21 -13.09 8.52
C GLY A 260 3.13 -14.43 7.80
N GLU A 261 4.14 -14.76 7.00
CA GLU A 261 4.25 -16.07 6.32
C GLU A 261 4.41 -17.21 7.31
N ASN A 262 5.37 -17.10 8.25
CA ASN A 262 5.60 -18.12 9.27
C ASN A 262 4.36 -18.39 10.13
N ALA A 263 3.57 -17.35 10.43
CA ALA A 263 2.33 -17.49 11.19
C ALA A 263 1.24 -18.26 10.40
N LYS A 264 1.19 -18.11 9.07
CA LYS A 264 0.29 -18.89 8.22
C LYS A 264 0.71 -20.35 8.15
N THR A 265 2.00 -20.62 7.92
CA THR A 265 2.53 -21.99 7.89
C THR A 265 2.30 -22.71 9.21
N ALA A 266 2.54 -22.06 10.35
CA ALA A 266 2.27 -22.66 11.65
C ALA A 266 0.78 -22.98 11.87
N ALA A 267 -0.13 -22.11 11.42
CA ALA A 267 -1.57 -22.36 11.52
C ALA A 267 -2.03 -23.51 10.61
N GLU A 268 -1.45 -23.65 9.41
CA GLU A 268 -1.71 -24.77 8.49
C GLU A 268 -1.18 -26.09 9.05
N GLU A 269 0.03 -26.09 9.65
CA GLU A 269 0.58 -27.28 10.32
C GLU A 269 -0.27 -27.71 11.52
N GLU A 270 -0.74 -26.76 12.35
CA GLU A 270 -1.65 -27.07 13.47
C GLU A 270 -2.98 -27.68 13.01
N ASP A 271 -3.59 -27.16 11.93
CA ASP A 271 -4.84 -27.70 11.38
C ASP A 271 -4.68 -29.14 10.84
N LEU A 272 -3.58 -29.39 10.12
CA LEU A 272 -3.23 -30.72 9.59
C LEU A 272 -2.99 -31.74 10.72
N THR A 273 -2.38 -31.33 11.84
CA THR A 273 -2.20 -32.22 13.00
C THR A 273 -3.52 -32.54 13.71
N ARG A 274 -4.49 -31.63 13.66
CA ARG A 274 -5.80 -31.80 14.31
C ARG A 274 -6.72 -32.74 13.54
N GLU A 275 -6.68 -32.70 12.20
CA GLU A 275 -7.37 -33.69 11.35
C GLU A 275 -6.72 -35.09 11.41
N GLY A 276 -5.41 -35.18 11.65
CA GLY A 276 -4.70 -36.46 11.78
C GLY A 276 -5.03 -37.27 13.04
N THR A 277 -5.59 -36.64 14.08
CA THR A 277 -5.94 -37.32 15.35
C THR A 277 -7.35 -37.91 15.42
N ASP A 278 -8.24 -37.64 14.46
CA ASP A 278 -9.63 -38.15 14.47
C ASP A 278 -9.84 -39.39 13.56
N GLY A 279 -8.75 -39.91 12.97
CA GLY A 279 -8.77 -41.01 12.00
C GLY A 279 -8.57 -42.43 12.55
N GLY A 280 -8.53 -42.65 13.87
CA GLY A 280 -8.17 -43.97 14.39
C GLY A 280 -8.65 -44.30 15.81
N SER A 281 -9.91 -44.74 15.94
CA SER A 281 -10.25 -45.98 16.67
C SER A 281 -11.75 -46.27 16.57
N GLY A 282 -12.11 -47.34 15.86
CA GLY A 282 -13.41 -47.98 16.03
C GLY A 282 -13.48 -48.73 17.37
N GLY A 283 -14.64 -48.72 18.02
CA GLY A 283 -15.02 -49.79 18.96
C GLY A 283 -15.71 -49.41 20.28
N ILE A 284 -17.06 -49.31 20.24
CA ILE A 284 -18.05 -49.92 21.16
C ILE A 284 -18.28 -49.35 22.60
N ILE A 285 -19.51 -48.82 22.74
CA ILE A 285 -20.50 -48.80 23.86
C ILE A 285 -20.13 -48.14 25.20
N GLY A 286 -20.90 -47.08 25.52
CA GLY A 286 -21.13 -46.59 26.88
C GLY A 286 -22.39 -45.71 26.92
N THR A 287 -23.52 -46.28 27.33
CA THR A 287 -24.77 -45.58 27.63
C THR A 287 -24.59 -44.59 28.78
N ALA A 288 -24.94 -43.32 28.58
CA ALA A 288 -25.30 -42.43 29.68
C ALA A 288 -26.25 -41.31 29.19
N SER A 289 -27.42 -41.32 29.80
CA SER A 289 -28.46 -40.29 29.77
C SER A 289 -27.97 -38.97 30.37
N SER A 290 -28.22 -37.85 29.69
CA SER A 290 -28.59 -36.61 30.37
C SER A 290 -29.35 -35.69 29.40
N GLY A 291 -30.47 -35.18 29.88
CA GLY A 291 -31.43 -34.40 29.11
C GLY A 291 -30.96 -32.98 28.83
N GLY A 292 -31.43 -32.45 27.69
CA GLY A 292 -31.33 -31.05 27.32
C GLY A 292 -32.35 -30.76 26.23
N SER A 293 -33.30 -29.89 26.54
CA SER A 293 -34.50 -29.57 25.77
C SER A 293 -34.27 -29.29 24.29
N ARG A 294 -35.06 -29.95 23.43
CA ARG A 294 -35.22 -29.58 22.02
C ARG A 294 -36.00 -28.27 21.92
N VAL A 295 -35.31 -27.19 21.60
CA VAL A 295 -35.93 -26.03 20.96
C VAL A 295 -35.91 -26.29 19.45
N LEU A 296 -37.09 -26.41 18.85
CA LEU A 296 -37.28 -26.44 17.41
C LEU A 296 -36.85 -25.08 16.83
N ALA A 297 -35.66 -25.01 16.25
CA ALA A 297 -35.31 -23.94 15.32
C ALA A 297 -35.88 -24.32 13.94
N MET A 298 -36.98 -23.67 13.57
CA MET A 298 -37.45 -23.65 12.18
C MET A 298 -36.37 -22.96 11.33
N ALA A 299 -36.01 -23.60 10.21
CA ALA A 299 -35.22 -22.96 9.19
C ALA A 299 -36.00 -21.75 8.65
N ALA A 300 -35.50 -20.55 8.95
CA ALA A 300 -35.94 -19.33 8.30
C ALA A 300 -35.15 -19.20 7.00
N GLU A 301 -35.83 -19.45 5.88
CA GLU A 301 -35.34 -19.12 4.55
C GLU A 301 -35.11 -17.59 4.47
N SER A 302 -33.89 -17.19 4.09
CA SER A 302 -33.51 -15.78 3.91
C SER A 302 -34.03 -15.25 2.56
N PRO A 303 -34.83 -14.17 2.51
CA PRO A 303 -35.44 -13.69 1.28
C PRO A 303 -34.60 -12.61 0.56
N TRP A 304 -33.32 -12.87 0.28
CA TRP A 304 -32.45 -11.92 -0.46
C TRP A 304 -31.94 -12.43 -1.81
N ALA A 305 -32.39 -13.60 -2.26
CA ALA A 305 -31.98 -14.20 -3.54
C ALA A 305 -32.73 -13.67 -4.80
N TRP A 306 -33.38 -12.49 -4.75
CA TRP A 306 -34.25 -12.00 -5.84
C TRP A 306 -33.97 -10.57 -6.34
N TRP A 307 -32.77 -10.01 -6.14
CA TRP A 307 -32.37 -8.73 -6.76
C TRP A 307 -31.20 -8.84 -7.76
N GLY A 308 -30.75 -10.06 -8.07
CA GLY A 308 -29.64 -10.31 -9.01
C GLY A 308 -30.02 -10.43 -10.50
N ALA A 309 -31.30 -10.30 -10.88
CA ALA A 309 -31.76 -10.66 -12.23
C ALA A 309 -32.42 -9.53 -13.05
N VAL A 310 -32.40 -8.26 -12.60
CA VAL A 310 -33.04 -7.14 -13.33
C VAL A 310 -32.08 -6.07 -13.87
N MET A 311 -30.77 -6.15 -13.60
CA MET A 311 -29.78 -5.16 -14.09
C MET A 311 -28.81 -5.69 -15.16
N LEU A 312 -29.20 -6.73 -15.90
CA LEU A 312 -28.45 -7.23 -17.06
C LEU A 312 -29.15 -6.97 -18.42
N GLY A 313 -30.25 -6.19 -18.43
CA GLY A 313 -31.06 -5.96 -19.63
C GLY A 313 -31.02 -4.57 -20.26
N THR A 314 -30.38 -3.56 -19.64
CA THR A 314 -30.51 -2.15 -20.08
C THR A 314 -29.23 -1.46 -20.54
N THR A 315 -28.07 -2.13 -20.51
CA THR A 315 -26.79 -1.56 -20.98
C THR A 315 -26.47 -1.80 -22.45
N LEU A 316 -27.27 -2.58 -23.19
CA LEU A 316 -27.02 -2.84 -24.62
C LEU A 316 -27.75 -1.87 -25.58
N PHE A 317 -28.64 -1.00 -25.10
CA PHE A 317 -29.38 -0.04 -25.95
C PHE A 317 -28.82 1.40 -25.95
N LEU A 318 -27.81 1.73 -25.13
CA LEU A 318 -27.20 3.07 -25.12
C LEU A 318 -25.90 3.21 -25.96
N CYS A 319 -25.29 2.11 -26.41
CA CYS A 319 -24.07 2.17 -27.23
C CYS A 319 -24.31 2.47 -28.72
N VAL A 320 -25.53 2.30 -29.24
CA VAL A 320 -25.84 2.58 -30.66
C VAL A 320 -26.28 4.04 -30.90
N ALA A 321 -26.72 4.77 -29.86
CA ALA A 321 -27.22 6.15 -30.01
C ALA A 321 -26.13 7.25 -29.93
N LEU A 322 -24.93 6.94 -29.42
CA LEU A 322 -23.84 7.91 -29.25
C LEU A 322 -22.87 7.97 -30.44
N LEU A 323 -22.90 6.99 -31.34
CA LEU A 323 -22.09 7.00 -32.56
C LEU A 323 -22.74 7.76 -33.73
N ALA A 324 -24.02 8.14 -33.64
CA ALA A 324 -24.71 8.90 -34.69
C ALA A 324 -24.66 10.43 -34.52
N LYS A 325 -24.30 10.96 -33.34
CA LYS A 325 -24.24 12.41 -33.09
C LYS A 325 -22.90 13.08 -33.41
N SER A 326 -21.83 12.31 -33.57
CA SER A 326 -20.49 12.84 -33.92
C SER A 326 -20.28 13.06 -35.43
N ALA A 327 -21.17 12.56 -36.29
CA ALA A 327 -21.08 12.72 -37.75
C ALA A 327 -21.78 13.99 -38.30
N LEU A 328 -22.66 14.66 -37.53
CA LEU A 328 -23.38 15.86 -37.99
C LEU A 328 -22.72 17.20 -37.63
N SER A 329 -21.71 17.24 -36.76
CA SER A 329 -21.07 18.50 -36.34
C SER A 329 -19.82 18.89 -37.16
N ARG A 330 -19.33 18.01 -38.04
CA ARG A 330 -18.19 18.30 -38.93
C ARG A 330 -18.58 18.82 -40.33
N GLY A 331 -19.87 18.99 -40.62
CA GLY A 331 -20.37 19.48 -41.91
C GLY A 331 -20.61 21.00 -42.02
N PHE A 332 -20.49 21.77 -40.93
CA PHE A 332 -20.99 23.15 -40.89
C PHE A 332 -19.91 24.26 -40.82
N LEU A 333 -18.62 23.90 -40.89
CA LEU A 333 -17.51 24.86 -40.82
C LEU A 333 -16.77 25.13 -42.15
N LEU A 334 -17.30 24.63 -43.27
CA LEU A 334 -16.67 24.77 -44.60
C LEU A 334 -17.51 25.51 -45.65
N ARG A 335 -18.43 26.39 -45.23
CA ARG A 335 -19.10 27.35 -46.14
C ARG A 335 -19.40 28.67 -45.43
N ARG A 336 -18.39 29.53 -45.27
CA ARG A 336 -18.57 31.00 -45.11
C ARG A 336 -17.22 31.70 -45.24
N ARG A 337 -16.69 31.74 -46.46
CA ARG A 337 -15.60 32.67 -46.80
C ARG A 337 -15.57 33.00 -48.29
N TRP A 338 -16.68 33.50 -48.84
CA TRP A 338 -16.74 34.16 -50.15
C TRP A 338 -17.95 35.12 -50.18
N THR A 339 -17.68 36.42 -49.98
CA THR A 339 -18.35 37.66 -50.49
C THR A 339 -17.91 38.82 -49.56
N LEU A 340 -16.87 39.59 -49.90
CA LEU A 340 -16.91 40.87 -50.64
C LEU A 340 -17.82 41.93 -50.02
N LEU A 341 -17.25 42.76 -49.13
CA LEU A 341 -17.21 44.24 -49.13
C LEU A 341 -16.59 44.71 -47.81
#